data_AF-A0A523X9H5-F1
#
_entry.id   AF-A0A523X9H5-F1
#
_cell.length_a   1.000
_cell.length_b   1.000
_cell.length_c   1.000
_cell.angle_alpha   90.00
_cell.angle_beta   90.00
_cell.angle_gamma   90.00
#
_symmetry.space_group_name_H-M   'P 1'
#
loop_
_entity.id
_entity.type
_entity.pdbx_description
1 polymer ?
#
loop_
_entity_poly.entity_id
_entity_poly.type
_entity_poly.pdbx_seq_one_letter_code
_entity_poly.pdbx_strand_id
1 'polypeptide(L)'
;KVMHFWSTGPGYFLMTEGNDVRTLEDLAALTKPIRAGNPASAVTITALGAEALYCPMSVALEKFEAGLIAGILCPTDTPKGFGLAAYVRTGVFFPFGYQFVFMKVMNTATWASLPAEVQACFDEVNAVWAEYAGKTRAWGEGPDGHAYLEDNVAGWTLYDLATEDPTEYARWVDACYPGCIDTWIAAENSAARQELWDLFVELDEYYCTTEPWASWEPGASAPTPPSF
;
A
#
# COMPACT_ATOMS: atom_id res chain seq x y z
N LYS A 1 7.47 -9.54 21.27
CA LYS A 1 6.65 -8.36 21.68
C LYS A 1 6.42 -7.48 20.46
N VAL A 2 5.16 -7.23 20.13
CA VAL A 2 4.80 -6.22 19.10
C VAL A 2 5.02 -4.84 19.71
N MET A 3 5.67 -3.97 18.94
CA MET A 3 5.96 -2.60 19.33
C MET A 3 4.88 -1.67 18.75
N HIS A 4 4.72 -1.68 17.43
CA HIS A 4 3.61 -1.01 16.74
C HIS A 4 3.43 -1.58 15.34
N PHE A 5 2.24 -1.35 14.79
CA PHE A 5 1.93 -1.56 13.39
C PHE A 5 1.81 -0.22 12.67
N TRP A 6 2.05 -0.23 11.37
CA TRP A 6 1.67 0.84 10.46
C TRP A 6 1.39 0.23 9.10
N SER A 7 0.61 0.91 8.28
CA SER A 7 0.37 0.50 6.90
C SER A 7 1.08 1.45 5.95
N THR A 8 1.14 1.11 4.67
CA THR A 8 1.23 2.14 3.64
C THR A 8 0.08 3.15 3.77
N GLY A 9 0.29 4.37 3.28
CA GLY A 9 -0.74 5.40 3.10
C GLY A 9 -1.70 5.00 1.98
N PRO A 10 -2.14 5.91 1.09
CA PRO A 10 -3.07 5.60 0.01
C PRO A 10 -2.45 4.71 -1.10
N GLY A 11 -1.54 3.80 -0.76
CA GLY A 11 -0.63 2.99 -1.58
C GLY A 11 -1.28 2.05 -2.60
N TYR A 12 -2.44 2.41 -3.09
CA TYR A 12 -3.34 1.72 -3.97
C TYR A 12 -3.04 1.97 -5.45
N PHE A 13 -1.76 2.10 -5.81
CA PHE A 13 -1.33 2.46 -7.16
C PHE A 13 -0.75 1.28 -7.92
N LEU A 14 -1.18 1.12 -9.17
CA LEU A 14 -0.46 0.38 -10.19
C LEU A 14 0.44 1.35 -10.96
N MET A 15 1.74 1.13 -10.96
CA MET A 15 2.69 1.91 -11.77
C MET A 15 3.33 1.04 -12.85
N THR A 16 3.40 1.53 -14.08
CA THR A 16 3.91 0.74 -15.22
C THR A 16 5.02 1.46 -15.99
N GLU A 17 5.73 0.73 -16.86
CA GLU A 17 6.79 1.28 -17.73
C GLU A 17 6.29 2.25 -18.83
N GLY A 18 4.99 2.58 -18.87
CA GLY A 18 4.40 3.42 -19.90
C GLY A 18 3.12 2.88 -20.54
N ASN A 19 2.60 1.75 -20.04
CA ASN A 19 1.34 1.20 -20.51
C ASN A 19 0.20 2.10 -20.02
N ASP A 20 -0.66 2.54 -20.93
CA ASP A 20 -1.88 3.30 -20.60
C ASP A 20 -2.97 2.32 -20.15
N VAL A 21 -2.91 1.92 -18.88
CA VAL A 21 -3.87 1.00 -18.30
C VAL A 21 -5.09 1.79 -17.85
N ARG A 22 -6.22 1.63 -18.54
CA ARG A 22 -7.49 2.28 -18.19
C ARG A 22 -8.59 1.29 -17.88
N THR A 23 -8.51 0.09 -18.43
CA THR A 23 -9.51 -0.97 -18.30
C THR A 23 -8.92 -2.29 -17.84
N LEU A 24 -9.76 -3.23 -17.38
CA LEU A 24 -9.36 -4.63 -17.14
C LEU A 24 -8.76 -5.28 -18.39
N GLU A 25 -9.27 -4.92 -19.58
CA GLU A 25 -8.76 -5.41 -20.84
C GLU A 25 -7.32 -4.95 -21.10
N ASP A 26 -6.98 -3.70 -20.75
CA ASP A 26 -5.61 -3.18 -20.85
C ASP A 26 -4.65 -3.91 -19.91
N LEU A 27 -5.12 -4.26 -18.70
CA LEU A 27 -4.36 -5.09 -17.75
C LEU A 27 -4.10 -6.49 -18.29
N ALA A 28 -5.13 -7.15 -18.82
CA ALA A 28 -5.01 -8.48 -19.40
C ALA A 28 -4.13 -8.50 -20.67
N ALA A 29 -4.01 -7.37 -21.37
CA ALA A 29 -3.15 -7.23 -22.53
C ALA A 29 -1.65 -7.08 -22.20
N LEU A 30 -1.29 -6.88 -20.92
CA LEU A 30 0.10 -6.78 -20.50
C LEU A 30 0.85 -8.10 -20.77
N THR A 31 1.97 -7.99 -21.48
CA THR A 31 2.77 -9.15 -21.90
C THR A 31 3.80 -9.61 -20.87
N LYS A 32 3.98 -8.84 -19.78
CA LYS A 32 4.88 -9.17 -18.68
C LYS A 32 4.14 -9.04 -17.35
N PRO A 33 4.57 -9.78 -16.32
CA PRO A 33 3.95 -9.70 -15.01
C PRO A 33 4.01 -8.31 -14.36
N ILE A 34 3.07 -8.05 -13.47
CA ILE A 34 3.14 -6.96 -12.50
C ILE A 34 3.77 -7.50 -11.21
N ARG A 35 4.71 -6.75 -10.65
CA ARG A 35 5.33 -7.11 -9.39
C ARG A 35 4.36 -6.91 -8.22
N ALA A 36 4.20 -7.94 -7.40
CA ALA A 36 3.51 -7.92 -6.11
C ALA A 36 4.51 -8.02 -4.96
N GLY A 37 4.26 -7.25 -3.88
CA GLY A 37 5.10 -7.28 -2.68
C GLY A 37 4.67 -8.23 -1.58
N ASN A 38 3.43 -8.71 -1.61
CA ASN A 38 2.89 -9.72 -0.70
C ASN A 38 1.90 -10.63 -1.45
N PRO A 39 1.48 -11.76 -0.84
CA PRO A 39 0.53 -12.67 -1.47
C PRO A 39 -0.82 -12.04 -1.81
N ALA A 40 -1.36 -11.14 -0.96
CA ALA A 40 -2.65 -10.50 -1.22
C ALA A 40 -2.61 -9.64 -2.49
N SER A 41 -1.57 -8.83 -2.66
CA SER A 41 -1.33 -8.04 -3.89
C SER A 41 -1.19 -8.92 -5.13
N ALA A 42 -0.61 -10.12 -5.01
CA ALA A 42 -0.51 -11.05 -6.15
C ALA A 42 -1.89 -11.61 -6.54
N VAL A 43 -2.74 -11.89 -5.55
CA VAL A 43 -4.15 -12.27 -5.79
C VAL A 43 -4.89 -11.13 -6.45
N THR A 44 -4.74 -9.89 -6.00
CA THR A 44 -5.37 -8.70 -6.62
C THR A 44 -4.99 -8.56 -8.09
N ILE A 45 -3.70 -8.61 -8.42
CA ILE A 45 -3.22 -8.54 -9.82
C ILE A 45 -3.83 -9.66 -10.68
N THR A 46 -3.83 -10.89 -10.15
CA THR A 46 -4.38 -12.06 -10.86
C THR A 46 -5.89 -11.93 -11.07
N ALA A 47 -6.60 -11.42 -10.07
CA ALA A 47 -8.05 -11.20 -10.14
C ALA A 47 -8.43 -10.13 -11.16
N LEU A 48 -7.57 -9.12 -11.36
CA LEU A 48 -7.72 -8.12 -12.42
C LEU A 48 -7.33 -8.64 -13.81
N GLY A 49 -6.89 -9.90 -13.94
CA GLY A 49 -6.58 -10.55 -15.22
C GLY A 49 -5.13 -10.43 -15.69
N ALA A 50 -4.24 -9.81 -14.91
CA ALA A 50 -2.82 -9.70 -15.23
C ALA A 50 -1.99 -10.81 -14.53
N GLU A 51 -0.80 -11.11 -15.05
CA GLU A 51 0.12 -12.05 -14.40
C GLU A 51 0.85 -11.37 -13.23
N ALA A 52 0.94 -12.04 -12.08
CA ALA A 52 1.65 -11.53 -10.91
C ALA A 52 3.04 -12.17 -10.75
N LEU A 53 4.07 -11.36 -10.54
CA LEU A 53 5.38 -11.81 -10.08
C LEU A 53 5.57 -11.40 -8.61
N TYR A 54 5.49 -12.38 -7.71
CA TYR A 54 5.71 -12.14 -6.29
C TYR A 54 7.21 -12.07 -5.95
N CYS A 55 7.68 -10.91 -5.49
CA CYS A 55 9.06 -10.75 -5.02
C CYS A 55 9.22 -9.58 -4.03
N PRO A 56 10.24 -9.61 -3.14
CA PRO A 56 10.49 -8.51 -2.21
C PRO A 56 10.88 -7.22 -2.94
N MET A 57 10.62 -6.07 -2.31
CA MET A 57 10.85 -4.75 -2.93
C MET A 57 12.34 -4.53 -3.29
N SER A 58 13.24 -5.14 -2.52
CA SER A 58 14.70 -5.02 -2.70
C SER A 58 15.20 -5.49 -4.07
N VAL A 59 14.44 -6.36 -4.77
CA VAL A 59 14.81 -6.85 -6.11
C VAL A 59 13.96 -6.22 -7.21
N ALA A 60 13.04 -5.31 -6.90
CA ALA A 60 12.11 -4.73 -7.87
C ALA A 60 12.85 -3.97 -8.99
N LEU A 61 13.87 -3.18 -8.63
CA LEU A 61 14.70 -2.47 -9.60
C LEU A 61 15.30 -3.45 -10.61
N GLU A 62 16.02 -4.47 -10.12
CA GLU A 62 16.68 -5.48 -10.95
C GLU A 62 15.70 -6.22 -11.88
N LYS A 63 14.43 -6.41 -11.45
CA LYS A 63 13.38 -6.99 -12.31
C LYS A 63 12.94 -6.05 -13.42
N PHE A 64 12.84 -4.75 -13.16
CA PHE A 64 12.63 -3.74 -14.20
C PHE A 64 13.84 -3.68 -15.15
N GLU A 65 15.08 -3.63 -14.64
CA GLU A 65 16.28 -3.55 -15.49
C GLU A 65 16.42 -4.76 -16.44
N ALA A 66 16.09 -5.95 -15.94
CA ALA A 66 16.08 -7.17 -16.73
C ALA A 66 14.86 -7.28 -17.68
N GLY A 67 13.93 -6.33 -17.63
CA GLY A 67 12.72 -6.32 -18.44
C GLY A 67 11.76 -7.47 -18.11
N LEU A 68 11.77 -7.98 -16.87
CA LEU A 68 10.98 -9.13 -16.43
C LEU A 68 9.58 -8.78 -15.94
N ILE A 69 9.30 -7.50 -15.72
CA ILE A 69 7.99 -7.00 -15.26
C ILE A 69 7.57 -5.81 -16.12
N ALA A 70 6.25 -5.61 -16.29
CA ALA A 70 5.69 -4.45 -17.00
C ALA A 70 5.31 -3.31 -16.03
N GLY A 71 5.30 -3.60 -14.73
CA GLY A 71 4.90 -2.67 -13.70
C GLY A 71 4.98 -3.26 -12.32
N ILE A 72 4.49 -2.49 -11.37
CA ILE A 72 4.54 -2.75 -9.94
C ILE A 72 3.28 -2.22 -9.27
N LEU A 73 2.76 -3.00 -8.34
CA LEU A 73 1.73 -2.55 -7.42
C LEU A 73 2.44 -2.07 -6.13
N CYS A 74 2.51 -0.76 -5.93
CA CYS A 74 3.14 -0.14 -4.76
C CYS A 74 2.78 1.33 -4.60
N PRO A 75 3.11 1.96 -3.47
CA PRO A 75 2.90 3.38 -3.27
C PRO A 75 3.88 4.27 -4.05
N THR A 76 3.44 5.48 -4.35
CA THR A 76 4.11 6.55 -5.12
C THR A 76 5.39 7.12 -4.50
N ASP A 77 5.66 6.88 -3.21
CA ASP A 77 6.94 7.23 -2.58
C ASP A 77 8.07 6.23 -2.90
N THR A 78 7.70 5.01 -3.28
CA THR A 78 8.62 3.91 -3.57
C THR A 78 9.64 4.23 -4.67
N PRO A 79 9.25 4.84 -5.82
CA PRO A 79 10.19 5.12 -6.90
C PRO A 79 11.37 6.01 -6.51
N LYS A 80 11.18 6.90 -5.51
CA LYS A 80 12.24 7.73 -4.93
C LYS A 80 13.24 6.90 -4.14
N GLY A 81 12.75 6.02 -3.26
CA GLY A 81 13.59 5.22 -2.37
C GLY A 81 14.34 4.08 -3.06
N PHE A 82 13.78 3.53 -4.15
CA PHE A 82 14.31 2.34 -4.83
C PHE A 82 14.83 2.61 -6.25
N GLY A 83 14.91 3.87 -6.67
CA GLY A 83 15.39 4.24 -8.01
C GLY A 83 14.46 3.83 -9.16
N LEU A 84 13.18 3.53 -8.88
CA LEU A 84 12.25 3.03 -9.90
C LEU A 84 11.76 4.12 -10.86
N ALA A 85 12.02 5.40 -10.57
CA ALA A 85 11.73 6.52 -11.48
C ALA A 85 12.43 6.38 -12.84
N ALA A 86 13.52 5.61 -12.91
CA ALA A 86 14.16 5.26 -14.17
C ALA A 86 13.22 4.48 -15.12
N TYR A 87 12.23 3.76 -14.59
CA TYR A 87 11.39 2.81 -15.33
C TYR A 87 9.92 3.20 -15.38
N VAL A 88 9.33 3.62 -14.28
CA VAL A 88 7.88 3.93 -14.24
C VAL A 88 7.56 5.19 -15.04
N ARG A 89 6.43 5.21 -15.73
CA ARG A 89 5.96 6.36 -16.55
C ARG A 89 4.48 6.67 -16.37
N THR A 90 3.66 5.68 -16.03
CA THR A 90 2.23 5.87 -15.78
C THR A 90 1.84 5.28 -14.43
N GLY A 91 0.85 5.88 -13.80
CA GLY A 91 0.20 5.41 -12.58
C GLY A 91 -1.30 5.30 -12.76
N VAL A 92 -1.92 4.32 -12.11
CA VAL A 92 -3.37 4.20 -11.94
C VAL A 92 -3.66 4.17 -10.45
N PHE A 93 -4.46 5.12 -9.97
CA PHE A 93 -4.97 5.10 -8.60
C PHE A 93 -6.23 4.25 -8.52
N PHE A 94 -6.17 3.16 -7.77
CA PHE A 94 -7.25 2.20 -7.58
C PHE A 94 -7.36 1.84 -6.09
N PRO A 95 -8.11 2.58 -5.25
CA PRO A 95 -8.09 2.53 -3.77
C PRO A 95 -8.34 1.17 -3.08
N PHE A 96 -8.68 0.11 -3.82
CA PHE A 96 -8.81 -1.26 -3.32
C PHE A 96 -7.61 -2.17 -3.70
N GLY A 97 -6.67 -1.66 -4.49
CA GLY A 97 -5.70 -2.46 -5.24
C GLY A 97 -4.52 -2.99 -4.46
N TYR A 98 -4.21 -2.43 -3.29
CA TYR A 98 -2.98 -2.77 -2.58
C TYR A 98 -3.10 -2.52 -1.10
N GLN A 99 -2.55 -3.41 -0.28
CA GLN A 99 -2.46 -3.14 1.14
C GLN A 99 -1.21 -3.79 1.68
N PHE A 100 -0.53 -3.11 2.60
CA PHE A 100 0.66 -3.65 3.24
C PHE A 100 0.79 -3.17 4.68
N VAL A 101 0.62 -4.10 5.63
CA VAL A 101 0.90 -3.84 7.04
C VAL A 101 2.36 -4.16 7.35
N PHE A 102 3.04 -3.18 7.92
CA PHE A 102 4.34 -3.32 8.53
C PHE A 102 4.22 -3.44 10.04
N MET A 103 5.21 -4.11 10.64
CA MET A 103 5.28 -4.29 12.07
C MET A 103 6.70 -4.03 12.57
N LYS A 104 6.79 -3.37 13.72
CA LYS A 104 8.02 -3.32 14.51
C LYS A 104 7.84 -4.32 15.65
N VAL A 105 8.79 -5.23 15.77
CA VAL A 105 8.74 -6.30 16.77
C VAL A 105 10.09 -6.44 17.46
N MET A 106 10.06 -6.80 18.74
CA MET A 106 11.24 -7.19 19.50
C MET A 106 11.12 -8.66 19.89
N ASN A 107 12.25 -9.36 19.87
CA ASN A 107 12.35 -10.70 20.43
C ASN A 107 11.81 -10.72 21.87
N THR A 108 10.97 -11.71 22.19
CA THR A 108 10.27 -11.78 23.47
C THR A 108 11.21 -12.05 24.65
N ALA A 109 12.28 -12.81 24.46
CA ALA A 109 13.28 -13.05 25.52
C ALA A 109 14.11 -11.78 25.79
N THR A 110 14.50 -11.06 24.73
CA THR A 110 15.14 -9.74 24.89
C THR A 110 14.24 -8.79 25.66
N TRP A 111 12.96 -8.67 25.27
CA TRP A 111 11.99 -7.85 25.98
C TRP A 111 11.91 -8.20 27.47
N ALA A 112 11.73 -9.48 27.79
CA ALA A 112 11.63 -9.96 29.16
C ALA A 112 12.90 -9.75 29.99
N SER A 113 14.07 -9.64 29.34
CA SER A 113 15.35 -9.37 30.03
C SER A 113 15.58 -7.89 30.36
N LEU A 114 14.80 -6.98 29.78
CA LEU A 114 14.92 -5.54 30.04
C LEU A 114 14.41 -5.21 31.46
N PRO A 115 15.07 -4.28 32.17
CA PRO A 115 14.51 -3.70 33.39
C PRO A 115 13.12 -3.10 33.17
N ALA A 116 12.27 -3.12 34.19
CA ALA A 116 10.89 -2.64 34.08
C ALA A 116 10.81 -1.16 33.64
N GLU A 117 11.73 -0.32 34.12
CA GLU A 117 11.85 1.09 33.70
C GLU A 117 12.16 1.23 32.20
N VAL A 118 12.98 0.35 31.64
CA VAL A 118 13.31 0.37 30.21
C VAL A 118 12.13 -0.14 29.39
N GLN A 119 11.41 -1.17 29.85
CA GLN A 119 10.18 -1.62 29.22
C GLN A 119 9.14 -0.49 29.18
N ALA A 120 8.99 0.27 30.27
CA ALA A 120 8.11 1.43 30.33
C ALA A 120 8.48 2.48 29.28
N CYS A 121 9.77 2.83 29.14
CA CYS A 121 10.21 3.75 28.09
C CYS A 121 9.85 3.24 26.68
N PHE A 122 10.04 1.96 26.39
CA PHE A 122 9.63 1.41 25.10
C PHE A 122 8.12 1.49 24.86
N ASP A 123 7.30 1.17 25.87
CA ASP A 123 5.83 1.22 25.74
C ASP A 123 5.36 2.68 25.53
N GLU A 124 5.91 3.65 26.26
CA GLU A 124 5.63 5.09 26.07
C GLU A 124 6.01 5.58 24.67
N VAL A 125 7.22 5.20 24.22
CA VAL A 125 7.71 5.53 22.89
C VAL A 125 6.76 4.95 21.84
N ASN A 126 6.47 3.65 21.92
CA ASN A 126 5.63 2.97 20.95
C ASN A 126 4.22 3.53 20.81
N ALA A 127 3.63 4.03 21.90
CA ALA A 127 2.27 4.56 21.91
C ALA A 127 2.06 5.72 20.90
N VAL A 128 3.10 6.52 20.64
CA VAL A 128 3.01 7.68 19.73
C VAL A 128 3.56 7.40 18.32
N TRP A 129 4.31 6.31 18.12
CA TRP A 129 4.93 6.01 16.82
C TRP A 129 3.95 5.52 15.76
N ALA A 130 2.84 4.88 16.14
CA ALA A 130 1.86 4.39 15.18
C ALA A 130 1.22 5.55 14.38
N GLU A 131 0.75 6.59 15.08
CA GLU A 131 0.18 7.78 14.45
C GLU A 131 1.23 8.53 13.62
N TYR A 132 2.45 8.71 14.16
CA TYR A 132 3.54 9.34 13.41
C TYR A 132 3.87 8.59 12.12
N ALA A 133 3.97 7.26 12.17
CA ALA A 133 4.24 6.43 11.01
C ALA A 133 3.13 6.55 9.97
N GLY A 134 1.86 6.52 10.38
CA GLY A 134 0.71 6.73 9.50
C GLY A 134 0.77 8.08 8.78
N LYS A 135 0.95 9.19 9.53
CA LYS A 135 1.09 10.53 8.96
C LYS A 135 2.27 10.63 8.00
N THR A 136 3.39 9.99 8.34
CA THR A 136 4.60 10.00 7.51
C THR A 136 4.39 9.24 6.20
N ARG A 137 3.68 8.12 6.22
CA ARG A 137 3.33 7.36 5.00
C ARG A 137 2.35 8.13 4.13
N ALA A 138 1.30 8.73 4.70
CA ALA A 138 0.36 9.56 3.95
C ALA A 138 1.06 10.77 3.30
N TRP A 139 1.95 11.44 4.02
CA TRP A 139 2.76 12.53 3.47
C TRP A 139 3.73 12.06 2.38
N GLY A 140 4.42 10.94 2.61
CA GLY A 140 5.39 10.39 1.67
C GLY A 140 4.72 9.99 0.36
N GLU A 141 3.58 9.30 0.44
CA GLU A 141 2.89 8.77 -0.73
C GLU A 141 2.10 9.85 -1.47
N GLY A 142 1.40 10.74 -0.77
CA GLY A 142 0.71 11.86 -1.40
C GLY A 142 1.69 12.96 -1.83
N PRO A 143 1.88 14.01 -1.00
CA PRO A 143 2.67 15.19 -1.37
C PRO A 143 4.07 14.91 -1.92
N ASP A 144 4.91 14.13 -1.22
CA ASP A 144 6.32 13.97 -1.59
C ASP A 144 6.52 13.06 -2.80
N GLY A 145 5.80 11.93 -2.84
CA GLY A 145 5.88 10.92 -3.89
C GLY A 145 5.33 11.43 -5.22
N HIS A 146 4.16 12.09 -5.19
CA HIS A 146 3.58 12.67 -6.40
C HIS A 146 4.48 13.77 -6.97
N ALA A 147 4.91 14.72 -6.14
CA ALA A 147 5.82 15.78 -6.58
C ALA A 147 7.13 15.22 -7.14
N TYR A 148 7.71 14.20 -6.48
CA TYR A 148 8.91 13.55 -6.99
C TYR A 148 8.70 12.93 -8.38
N LEU A 149 7.58 12.24 -8.61
CA LEU A 149 7.28 11.64 -9.91
C LEU A 149 7.04 12.70 -10.99
N GLU A 150 6.25 13.73 -10.68
CA GLU A 150 6.00 14.86 -11.60
C GLU A 150 7.30 15.59 -12.00
N ASP A 151 8.20 15.81 -11.04
CA ASP A 151 9.44 16.54 -11.26
C ASP A 151 10.53 15.70 -11.97
N ASN A 152 10.54 14.38 -11.76
CA ASN A 152 11.68 13.52 -12.15
C ASN A 152 11.34 12.49 -13.23
N VAL A 153 10.06 12.28 -13.56
CA VAL A 153 9.63 11.32 -14.58
C VAL A 153 9.01 12.07 -15.75
N ALA A 154 9.78 12.18 -16.83
CA ALA A 154 9.34 12.87 -18.03
C ALA A 154 8.07 12.23 -18.62
N GLY A 155 7.01 13.03 -18.74
CA GLY A 155 5.72 12.57 -19.26
C GLY A 155 4.93 11.70 -18.29
N TRP A 156 5.21 11.79 -16.98
CA TRP A 156 4.41 11.12 -15.95
C TRP A 156 2.92 11.43 -16.11
N THR A 157 2.10 10.39 -16.12
CA THR A 157 0.64 10.50 -16.03
C THR A 157 0.11 9.67 -14.88
N LEU A 158 -0.92 10.19 -14.23
CA LEU A 158 -1.69 9.50 -13.21
C LEU A 158 -3.15 9.49 -13.65
N TYR A 159 -3.74 8.30 -13.68
CA TYR A 159 -5.15 8.09 -13.94
C TYR A 159 -5.86 7.77 -12.63
N ASP A 160 -6.75 8.65 -12.18
CA ASP A 160 -7.60 8.41 -11.02
C ASP A 160 -8.84 7.64 -11.47
N LEU A 161 -8.72 6.31 -11.52
CA LEU A 161 -9.78 5.43 -12.01
C LEU A 161 -11.10 5.64 -11.26
N ALA A 162 -11.05 5.80 -9.93
CA ALA A 162 -12.24 5.95 -9.11
C ALA A 162 -13.02 7.24 -9.45
N THR A 163 -12.32 8.33 -9.72
CA THR A 163 -12.94 9.62 -10.07
C THR A 163 -13.27 9.74 -11.55
N GLU A 164 -12.38 9.29 -12.43
CA GLU A 164 -12.47 9.50 -13.88
C GLU A 164 -13.37 8.48 -14.59
N ASP A 165 -13.40 7.22 -14.12
CA ASP A 165 -14.34 6.20 -14.62
C ASP A 165 -14.87 5.31 -13.47
N PRO A 166 -15.88 5.81 -12.72
CA PRO A 166 -16.49 5.04 -11.63
C PRO A 166 -17.11 3.71 -12.06
N THR A 167 -17.48 3.58 -13.34
CA THR A 167 -18.09 2.34 -13.86
C THR A 167 -17.01 1.28 -14.03
N GLU A 168 -15.87 1.65 -14.60
CA GLU A 168 -14.71 0.76 -14.71
C GLU A 168 -14.12 0.46 -13.33
N TYR A 169 -14.05 1.45 -12.43
CA TYR A 169 -13.65 1.24 -11.04
C TYR A 169 -14.49 0.13 -10.36
N ALA A 170 -15.81 0.17 -10.52
CA ALA A 170 -16.70 -0.86 -9.97
C ALA A 170 -16.39 -2.25 -10.56
N ARG A 171 -16.07 -2.36 -11.86
CA ARG A 171 -15.63 -3.63 -12.46
C ARG A 171 -14.34 -4.15 -11.82
N TRP A 172 -13.39 -3.27 -11.52
CA TRP A 172 -12.13 -3.67 -10.87
C TRP A 172 -12.36 -4.16 -9.44
N VAL A 173 -13.23 -3.49 -8.68
CA VAL A 173 -13.65 -3.93 -7.34
C VAL A 173 -14.33 -5.29 -7.42
N ASP A 174 -15.32 -5.45 -8.30
CA ASP A 174 -16.07 -6.70 -8.48
C ASP A 174 -15.17 -7.87 -8.89
N ALA A 175 -14.16 -7.62 -9.73
CA ALA A 175 -13.18 -8.63 -10.11
C ALA A 175 -12.31 -9.08 -8.93
N CYS A 176 -11.89 -8.14 -8.08
CA CYS A 176 -11.00 -8.42 -6.97
C CYS A 176 -11.70 -9.01 -5.74
N TYR A 177 -12.91 -8.56 -5.43
CA TYR A 177 -13.58 -8.82 -4.16
C TYR A 177 -13.71 -10.32 -3.84
N PRO A 178 -14.18 -11.19 -4.75
CA PRO A 178 -14.32 -12.61 -4.45
C PRO A 178 -12.99 -13.32 -4.16
N GLY A 179 -11.95 -12.99 -4.92
CA GLY A 179 -10.62 -13.58 -4.78
C GLY A 179 -9.86 -13.05 -3.57
N CYS A 180 -10.03 -11.78 -3.24
CA CYS A 180 -9.29 -11.12 -2.16
C CYS A 180 -9.99 -11.27 -0.80
N ILE A 181 -11.30 -11.02 -0.74
CA ILE A 181 -12.08 -10.91 0.50
C ILE A 181 -12.87 -12.19 0.76
N ASP A 182 -13.77 -12.59 -0.14
CA ASP A 182 -14.65 -13.75 0.11
C ASP A 182 -13.84 -15.03 0.33
N THR A 183 -12.80 -15.23 -0.48
CA THR A 183 -11.87 -16.37 -0.34
C THR A 183 -11.11 -16.32 0.99
N TRP A 184 -10.70 -15.13 1.44
CA TRP A 184 -10.01 -14.99 2.72
C TRP A 184 -10.95 -15.24 3.90
N ILE A 185 -12.19 -14.76 3.85
CA ILE A 185 -13.23 -14.99 4.86
C ILE A 185 -13.61 -16.47 4.92
N ALA A 186 -13.81 -17.12 3.77
CA ALA A 186 -14.26 -18.51 3.68
C ALA A 186 -13.24 -19.56 4.14
N ALA A 187 -12.00 -19.15 4.41
CA ALA A 187 -10.94 -20.03 4.91
C ALA A 187 -11.17 -20.46 6.38
N GLU A 188 -10.17 -21.10 6.99
CA GLU A 188 -10.25 -21.57 8.37
C GLU A 188 -10.62 -20.46 9.36
N ASN A 189 -11.43 -20.79 10.37
CA ASN A 189 -12.00 -19.85 11.33
C ASN A 189 -12.89 -18.77 10.67
N SER A 190 -13.67 -19.14 9.66
CA SER A 190 -14.47 -18.21 8.86
C SER A 190 -15.35 -17.25 9.65
N ALA A 191 -15.98 -17.70 10.73
CA ALA A 191 -16.76 -16.83 11.62
C ALA A 191 -15.90 -15.72 12.24
N ALA A 192 -14.73 -16.05 12.78
CA ALA A 192 -13.81 -15.06 13.35
C ALA A 192 -13.20 -14.13 12.29
N ARG A 193 -13.02 -14.62 11.05
CA ARG A 193 -12.57 -13.78 9.93
C ARG A 193 -13.64 -12.82 9.45
N GLN A 194 -14.90 -13.26 9.42
CA GLN A 194 -16.03 -12.39 9.14
C GLN A 194 -16.13 -11.28 10.20
N GLU A 195 -16.07 -11.63 11.48
CA GLU A 195 -16.07 -10.65 12.58
C GLU A 195 -14.90 -9.65 12.45
N LEU A 196 -13.71 -10.12 12.05
CA LEU A 196 -12.55 -9.25 11.82
C LEU A 196 -12.73 -8.34 10.60
N TRP A 197 -13.36 -8.83 9.53
CA TRP A 197 -13.66 -8.01 8.36
C TRP A 197 -14.72 -6.95 8.67
N ASP A 198 -15.78 -7.32 9.37
CA ASP A 198 -16.84 -6.40 9.77
C ASP A 198 -16.26 -5.28 10.67
N LEU A 199 -15.37 -5.64 11.60
CA LEU A 199 -14.65 -4.65 12.41
C LEU A 199 -13.73 -3.77 11.57
N PHE A 200 -13.04 -4.32 10.56
CA PHE A 200 -12.21 -3.52 9.66
C PHE A 200 -13.06 -2.49 8.91
N VAL A 201 -14.20 -2.89 8.36
CA VAL A 201 -15.14 -2.00 7.65
C VAL A 201 -15.71 -0.94 8.59
N GLU A 202 -16.10 -1.30 9.81
CA GLU A 202 -16.57 -0.36 10.83
C GLU A 202 -15.50 0.69 11.16
N LEU A 203 -14.25 0.26 11.37
CA LEU A 203 -13.15 1.17 11.69
C LEU A 203 -12.79 2.05 10.50
N ASP A 204 -12.77 1.50 9.28
CA ASP A 204 -12.52 2.28 8.05
C ASP A 204 -13.56 3.39 7.89
N GLU A 205 -14.86 3.06 8.02
CA GLU A 205 -15.94 4.06 8.00
C GLU A 205 -15.77 5.10 9.11
N TYR A 206 -15.48 4.66 10.35
CA TYR A 206 -15.25 5.56 11.47
C TYR A 206 -14.12 6.55 11.20
N TYR A 207 -12.94 6.08 10.77
CA TYR A 207 -11.78 6.94 10.54
C TYR A 207 -11.94 7.82 9.29
N CYS A 208 -12.69 7.38 8.27
CA CYS A 208 -13.00 8.19 7.10
C CYS A 208 -14.07 9.27 7.35
N THR A 209 -14.89 9.14 8.40
CA THR A 209 -16.04 10.04 8.65
C THR A 209 -16.00 10.80 9.98
N THR A 210 -15.08 10.45 10.88
CA THR A 210 -14.99 11.05 12.21
C THR A 210 -13.81 12.02 12.34
N GLU A 211 -14.08 13.22 12.85
CA GLU A 211 -13.06 14.22 13.19
C GLU A 211 -12.17 13.77 14.37
N PRO A 212 -10.87 14.12 14.40
CA PRO A 212 -10.17 14.97 13.43
C PRO A 212 -9.64 14.20 12.20
N TRP A 213 -9.90 12.89 12.09
CA TRP A 213 -9.27 12.03 11.08
C TRP A 213 -9.83 12.25 9.68
N ALA A 214 -11.15 12.40 9.57
CA ALA A 214 -11.85 12.58 8.30
C ALA A 214 -11.45 13.85 7.54
N SER A 215 -11.02 14.90 8.24
CA SER A 215 -10.57 16.16 7.64
C SER A 215 -9.05 16.33 7.67
N TRP A 216 -8.32 15.33 8.16
CA TRP A 216 -6.87 15.41 8.25
C TRP A 216 -6.25 15.21 6.86
N GLU A 217 -5.41 16.16 6.46
CA GLU A 217 -4.61 16.09 5.24
C GLU A 217 -3.12 16.17 5.59
N PRO A 218 -2.24 15.49 4.82
CA PRO A 218 -0.80 15.63 5.01
C PRO A 218 -0.38 17.07 4.74
N GLY A 219 0.43 17.65 5.63
CA GLY A 219 0.97 19.00 5.46
C GLY A 219 1.98 19.07 4.31
N ALA A 220 2.39 20.28 3.92
CA ALA A 220 3.38 20.49 2.86
C ALA A 220 4.78 19.93 3.19
N SER A 221 5.05 19.66 4.47
CA SER A 221 6.34 19.18 4.98
C SER A 221 6.17 17.87 5.74
N ALA A 222 7.23 17.06 5.76
CA ALA A 222 7.25 15.81 6.50
C ALA A 222 6.82 16.01 7.97
N PRO A 223 6.04 15.08 8.54
CA PRO A 223 5.69 15.12 9.95
C PRO A 223 6.94 15.15 10.84
N THR A 224 6.90 15.95 11.89
CA THR A 224 7.97 16.02 12.90
C THR A 224 7.97 14.75 13.75
N PRO A 225 9.10 14.05 13.91
CA PRO A 225 9.20 12.92 14.84
C PRO A 225 8.81 13.32 16.26
N PRO A 226 8.12 12.45 17.02
CA PRO A 226 7.86 12.69 18.44
C PRO A 226 9.17 12.90 19.21
N SER A 227 9.21 13.92 20.08
CA SER A 227 10.33 14.15 21.01
C SER A 227 10.04 13.51 22.37
N PHE A 228 11.05 12.90 22.98
CA PHE A 228 10.99 12.29 24.32
C PHE A 228 12.08 12.90 25.21
#